data_AF-A0A7L2CJ83-F1
#
_entry.id   AF-A0A7L2CJ83-F1
#
_cell.length_a   1.000
_cell.length_b   1.000
_cell.length_c   1.000
_cell.angle_alpha   90.00
_cell.angle_beta   90.00
_cell.angle_gamma   90.00
#
_symmetry.space_group_name_H-M   'P 1'
#
loop_
_entity.id
_entity.type
_entity.pdbx_description
1 polymer ?
#
loop_
_entity_poly.entity_id
_entity_poly.type
_entity_poly.pdbx_seq_one_letter_code
_entity_poly.pdbx_strand_id
1 'polypeptide(L)'
;GVILLPVTILGMFLGGFLIKKFKLHITEMAKFACITFTVAYLLNLLYFTCSCEVLQVAGLTAPYSGMKHLSSSKHIYVASCNAECSCKLDQWDPVCGDNGITYMTACFAGCKSSSGTGRNMVFHNCSCVEGQGLGLGNSSAVLGQCQRESCTKAFPYFLALQTACAFILALGGTPTYMIMFRSVSPDLKSFAVGIETLGGRVLG
;
A
#
# COMPACT_ATOMS: atom_id res chain seq x y z
N GLY A 1 -0.81 -0.88 11.35
CA GLY A 1 -1.21 -1.27 12.72
C GLY A 1 -0.25 -0.74 13.77
N VAL A 2 0.96 -1.31 13.84
CA VAL A 2 1.94 -1.02 14.91
C VAL A 2 2.34 0.45 15.00
N ILE A 3 2.50 1.15 13.87
CA ILE A 3 2.88 2.57 13.84
C ILE A 3 1.69 3.48 14.21
N LEU A 4 0.48 3.11 13.82
CA LEU A 4 -0.70 3.98 13.95
C LEU A 4 -1.22 4.05 15.40
N LEU A 5 -1.14 2.92 16.12
CA LEU A 5 -1.60 2.81 17.51
C LEU A 5 -0.95 3.83 18.46
N PRO A 6 0.39 3.89 18.60
CA PRO A 6 1.03 4.84 19.52
C PRO A 6 0.76 6.29 19.14
N VAL A 7 0.69 6.58 17.84
CA VAL A 7 0.41 7.92 17.32
C VAL A 7 -1.01 8.37 17.66
N THR A 8 -1.99 7.47 17.51
CA THR A 8 -3.39 7.72 17.86
C THR A 8 -3.52 7.96 19.37
N ILE A 9 -2.87 7.15 20.19
CA ILE A 9 -2.85 7.32 21.65
C ILE A 9 -2.29 8.71 22.02
N LEU A 10 -1.15 9.08 21.44
CA LEU A 10 -0.54 10.39 21.68
C LEU A 10 -1.47 11.54 21.28
N GLY A 11 -2.13 11.44 20.12
CA GLY A 11 -3.12 12.42 19.65
C GLY A 11 -4.31 12.53 20.59
N MET A 12 -4.86 11.41 21.08
CA MET A 12 -5.98 11.40 22.01
C MET A 12 -5.62 12.08 23.35
N PHE A 13 -4.46 11.74 23.92
CA PHE A 13 -3.96 12.35 25.15
C PHE A 13 -3.72 13.85 24.99
N LEU A 14 -3.08 14.27 23.90
CA LEU A 14 -2.83 15.68 23.63
C LEU A 14 -4.14 16.44 23.40
N GLY A 15 -5.11 15.85 22.70
CA GLY A 15 -6.43 16.45 22.51
C GLY A 15 -7.14 16.69 23.84
N GLY A 16 -7.11 15.71 24.74
CA GLY A 16 -7.65 15.84 26.10
C GLY A 16 -6.90 16.90 26.93
N PHE A 17 -5.57 16.94 26.80
CA PHE A 17 -4.74 17.96 27.47
C PHE A 17 -5.08 19.38 26.99
N LEU A 18 -5.25 19.59 25.68
CA LEU A 18 -5.60 20.90 25.11
C LEU A 18 -6.98 21.36 25.60
N ILE A 19 -7.98 20.47 25.60
CA ILE A 19 -9.32 20.77 26.13
C ILE A 19 -9.24 21.22 27.59
N LYS A 20 -8.46 20.49 28.42
CA LYS A 20 -8.28 20.81 29.84
C LYS A 20 -7.51 22.11 30.06
N LYS A 21 -6.42 22.34 29.31
CA LYS A 21 -5.54 23.51 29.44
C LYS A 21 -6.25 24.80 29.04
N PHE A 22 -7.00 24.78 27.95
CA PHE A 22 -7.74 25.95 27.44
C PHE A 22 -9.17 26.06 27.97
N LYS A 23 -9.61 25.11 28.81
CA LYS A 23 -10.97 25.06 29.40
C LYS A 23 -12.06 25.21 28.33
N LEU A 24 -11.95 24.45 27.24
CA LEU A 24 -12.85 24.58 26.10
C LEU A 24 -14.29 24.17 26.48
N HIS A 25 -15.25 25.05 26.20
CA HIS A 25 -16.68 24.76 26.31
C HIS A 25 -17.18 23.97 25.08
N ILE A 26 -18.43 23.48 25.10
CA ILE A 26 -19.02 22.65 24.03
C ILE A 26 -18.84 23.27 22.64
N THR A 27 -19.14 24.57 22.49
CA THR A 27 -18.99 25.29 21.21
C THR A 27 -17.54 25.36 20.74
N GLU A 28 -16.59 25.58 21.66
CA GLU A 28 -15.17 25.69 21.34
C GLU A 28 -14.56 24.31 21.02
N MET A 29 -15.00 23.26 21.71
CA MET A 29 -14.66 21.88 21.36
C MET A 29 -15.17 21.52 19.95
N ALA A 30 -16.38 21.96 19.59
CA ALA A 30 -16.95 21.72 18.27
C ALA A 30 -16.16 22.43 17.17
N LYS A 31 -15.78 23.69 17.38
CA LYS A 31 -14.89 24.43 16.47
C LYS A 31 -13.53 23.73 16.32
N PHE A 32 -12.92 23.34 17.44
CA PHE A 32 -11.64 22.63 17.43
C PHE A 32 -11.72 21.29 16.67
N ALA A 33 -12.79 20.51 16.86
CA ALA A 33 -13.05 19.29 16.11
C ALA A 33 -13.24 19.57 14.60
N CYS A 34 -14.04 20.57 14.23
CA CYS A 34 -14.24 20.93 12.82
C CYS A 34 -12.95 21.36 12.14
N ILE A 35 -12.12 22.18 12.81
CA ILE A 35 -10.82 22.61 12.29
C ILE A 35 -9.89 21.41 12.07
N THR A 36 -9.77 20.54 13.06
CA THR A 36 -8.90 19.35 12.97
C THR A 36 -9.36 18.39 11.87
N PHE A 37 -10.66 18.12 11.74
CA PHE A 37 -11.18 17.29 10.65
C PHE A 37 -11.00 17.93 9.27
N THR A 38 -11.19 19.26 9.16
CA THR A 38 -10.94 19.98 7.90
C THR A 38 -9.46 19.88 7.49
N VAL A 39 -8.54 20.09 8.43
CA VAL A 39 -7.10 19.96 8.18
C VAL A 39 -6.73 18.52 7.80
N ALA A 40 -7.28 17.52 8.50
CA ALA A 40 -7.06 16.12 8.17
C ALA A 40 -7.58 15.75 6.77
N TYR A 41 -8.74 16.30 6.37
CA TYR A 41 -9.28 16.13 5.03
C TYR A 41 -8.38 16.75 3.96
N LEU A 42 -7.93 18.00 4.16
CA LEU A 42 -7.01 18.67 3.23
C LEU A 42 -5.67 17.93 3.09
N LEU A 43 -5.13 17.39 4.19
CA LEU A 43 -3.93 16.55 4.14
C LEU A 43 -4.18 15.24 3.40
N ASN A 44 -5.37 14.64 3.54
CA ASN A 44 -5.77 13.45 2.79
C ASN A 44 -5.74 13.69 1.27
N LEU A 45 -6.07 14.89 0.79
CA LEU A 45 -6.01 15.21 -0.64
C LEU A 45 -4.58 15.10 -1.20
N LEU A 46 -3.56 15.24 -0.37
CA LEU A 46 -2.16 15.04 -0.77
C LEU A 46 -1.84 13.56 -1.06
N TYR A 47 -2.70 12.60 -0.69
CA TYR A 47 -2.50 11.22 -1.13
C TYR A 47 -2.62 11.04 -2.64
N PHE A 48 -3.46 11.84 -3.30
CA PHE A 48 -3.60 11.75 -4.76
C PHE A 48 -2.32 12.17 -5.50
N THR A 49 -1.47 12.98 -4.87
CA THR A 49 -0.16 13.35 -5.44
C THR A 49 0.89 12.26 -5.19
N CYS A 50 0.65 11.35 -4.25
CA CYS A 50 1.47 10.17 -3.98
C CYS A 50 1.10 9.01 -4.92
N SER A 51 1.20 9.23 -6.24
CA SER A 51 1.00 8.15 -7.20
C SER A 51 2.27 7.29 -7.30
N CYS A 52 2.13 5.98 -7.05
CA CYS A 52 3.17 5.00 -7.33
C CYS A 52 2.64 4.01 -8.37
N GLU A 53 3.43 3.76 -9.41
CA GLU A 53 3.10 2.76 -10.41
C GLU A 53 2.96 1.38 -9.77
N VAL A 54 1.89 0.68 -10.15
CA VAL A 54 1.66 -0.70 -9.73
C VAL A 54 2.84 -1.55 -10.19
N LEU A 55 3.37 -2.39 -9.29
CA LEU A 55 4.48 -3.29 -9.61
C LEU A 55 4.11 -4.12 -10.84
N GLN A 56 4.93 -4.07 -11.88
CA GLN A 56 4.72 -4.83 -13.11
C GLN A 56 5.18 -6.27 -12.87
N VAL A 57 4.20 -7.16 -12.73
CA VAL A 57 4.37 -8.59 -12.53
C VAL A 57 3.79 -9.30 -13.75
N ALA A 58 4.63 -10.06 -14.44
CA ALA A 58 4.21 -10.81 -15.63
C ALA A 58 3.07 -11.78 -15.29
N GLY A 59 2.00 -11.76 -16.09
CA GLY A 59 0.80 -12.57 -15.88
C GLY A 59 -0.13 -12.10 -14.76
N LEU A 60 0.15 -10.96 -14.11
CA LEU A 60 -0.72 -10.39 -13.08
C LEU A 60 -1.10 -8.94 -13.38
N THR A 61 -0.10 -8.08 -13.58
CA THR A 61 -0.27 -6.65 -13.86
C THR A 61 0.35 -6.22 -15.18
N ALA A 62 1.25 -7.04 -15.74
CA ALA A 62 1.80 -6.89 -17.08
C ALA A 62 1.56 -8.18 -17.89
N PRO A 63 1.19 -8.11 -19.18
CA PRO A 63 1.18 -9.29 -20.04
C PRO A 63 2.61 -9.78 -20.28
N TYR A 64 2.77 -11.08 -20.48
CA TYR A 64 4.01 -11.60 -21.05
C TYR A 64 4.22 -11.04 -22.46
N SER A 65 5.45 -10.64 -22.77
CA SER A 65 5.85 -10.17 -24.10
C SER A 65 5.42 -11.19 -25.17
N GLY A 66 4.48 -10.80 -26.04
CA GLY A 66 3.97 -11.65 -27.12
C GLY A 66 2.51 -12.13 -26.99
N MET A 67 1.81 -11.88 -25.88
CA MET A 67 0.37 -12.18 -25.78
C MET A 67 -0.51 -11.03 -26.31
N LYS A 68 -1.14 -11.22 -27.48
CA LYS A 68 -2.39 -10.53 -27.81
C LYS A 68 -3.49 -11.10 -26.91
N HIS A 69 -4.21 -10.20 -26.24
CA HIS A 69 -5.28 -10.45 -25.27
C HIS A 69 -6.22 -11.60 -25.72
N LEU A 70 -6.01 -12.83 -25.20
CA LEU A 70 -6.94 -13.93 -25.37
C LEU A 70 -7.50 -14.34 -24.02
N SER A 71 -8.78 -14.03 -23.83
CA SER A 71 -9.61 -14.39 -22.69
C SER A 71 -9.59 -15.90 -22.44
N SER A 72 -8.83 -16.36 -21.46
CA SER A 72 -9.18 -17.57 -20.71
C SER A 72 -8.44 -17.63 -19.38
N SER A 73 -9.21 -17.60 -18.29
CA SER A 73 -8.80 -17.36 -16.91
C SER A 73 -7.83 -18.38 -16.27
N LYS A 74 -7.30 -19.34 -17.05
CA LYS A 74 -6.45 -20.43 -16.55
C LYS A 74 -5.02 -20.43 -17.14
N HIS A 75 -4.74 -19.59 -18.14
CA HIS A 75 -3.47 -19.56 -18.89
C HIS A 75 -2.65 -18.27 -18.73
N ILE A 76 -3.01 -17.39 -17.79
CA ILE A 76 -2.41 -16.04 -17.69
C ILE A 76 -0.93 -16.09 -17.23
N TYR A 77 -0.52 -17.17 -16.54
CA TYR A 77 0.83 -17.32 -15.99
C TYR A 77 1.82 -18.10 -16.88
N VAL A 78 1.34 -18.76 -17.93
CA VAL A 78 2.17 -19.63 -18.79
C VAL A 78 2.09 -19.11 -20.22
N ALA A 79 3.18 -18.49 -20.66
CA ALA A 79 3.41 -18.05 -22.03
C ALA A 79 4.22 -19.11 -22.80
N SER A 80 4.34 -18.94 -24.12
CA SER A 80 5.17 -19.82 -24.96
C SER A 80 6.63 -19.85 -24.52
N CYS A 81 7.14 -18.76 -23.95
CA CYS A 81 8.54 -18.63 -23.53
C CYS A 81 8.89 -19.47 -22.28
N ASN A 82 7.95 -19.71 -21.36
CA ASN A 82 8.16 -20.50 -20.13
C ASN A 82 7.42 -21.85 -20.13
N ALA A 83 6.82 -22.25 -21.25
CA ALA A 83 6.08 -23.50 -21.38
C ALA A 83 6.93 -24.75 -21.13
N GLU A 84 8.23 -24.71 -21.46
CA GLU A 84 9.15 -25.85 -21.33
C GLU A 84 9.58 -26.15 -19.88
N CYS A 85 9.34 -25.24 -18.94
CA CYS A 85 9.91 -25.34 -17.59
C CYS A 85 8.96 -25.96 -16.54
N SER A 86 7.69 -26.26 -16.89
CA SER A 86 6.69 -26.84 -15.97
C SER A 86 6.63 -26.15 -14.60
N CYS A 87 6.51 -24.81 -14.61
CA CYS A 87 6.59 -23.99 -13.40
C CYS A 87 5.48 -24.30 -12.38
N LYS A 88 5.85 -24.30 -11.09
CA LYS A 88 4.90 -24.41 -9.97
C LYS A 88 4.18 -23.08 -9.76
N LEU A 89 2.85 -23.10 -9.79
CA LEU A 89 2.00 -21.90 -9.68
C LEU A 89 1.94 -21.32 -8.24
N ASP A 90 2.24 -22.14 -7.24
CA ASP A 90 2.19 -21.80 -5.81
C ASP A 90 3.52 -21.32 -5.24
N GLN A 91 4.58 -21.25 -6.06
CA GLN A 91 5.90 -20.81 -5.64
C GLN A 91 6.12 -19.32 -5.93
N TRP A 92 6.51 -18.57 -4.91
CA TRP A 92 6.89 -17.16 -5.01
C TRP A 92 8.36 -16.97 -4.64
N ASP A 93 9.19 -16.71 -5.64
CA ASP A 93 10.61 -16.41 -5.51
C ASP A 93 11.02 -15.40 -6.59
N PRO A 94 10.64 -14.12 -6.44
CA PRO A 94 10.56 -13.18 -7.54
C PRO A 94 11.94 -12.85 -8.12
N VAL A 95 11.98 -12.65 -9.43
CA VAL A 95 13.17 -12.18 -10.16
C VAL A 95 12.83 -10.95 -11.00
N CYS A 96 13.78 -10.03 -11.13
CA CYS A 96 13.65 -8.85 -11.97
C CYS A 96 14.40 -9.10 -13.27
N GLY A 97 13.68 -9.14 -14.39
CA GLY A 97 14.30 -9.21 -15.71
C GLY A 97 14.93 -7.88 -16.11
N ASP A 98 15.92 -7.92 -16.99
CA ASP A 98 16.54 -6.72 -17.57
C ASP A 98 15.55 -5.81 -18.31
N ASN A 99 14.37 -6.35 -18.68
CA ASN A 99 13.26 -5.60 -19.25
C ASN A 99 12.43 -4.80 -18.23
N GLY A 100 12.83 -4.79 -16.95
CA GLY A 100 12.17 -4.06 -15.87
C GLY A 100 10.86 -4.70 -15.38
N ILE A 101 10.55 -5.93 -15.79
CA ILE A 101 9.36 -6.67 -15.37
C ILE A 101 9.74 -7.71 -14.31
N THR A 102 8.92 -7.80 -13.26
CA THR A 102 9.08 -8.82 -12.21
C THR A 102 8.36 -10.11 -12.63
N TYR A 103 9.02 -11.24 -12.44
CA TYR A 103 8.45 -12.57 -12.66
C TYR A 103 8.31 -13.30 -11.33
N MET A 104 7.30 -14.16 -11.19
CA MET A 104 7.02 -14.88 -9.94
C MET A 104 8.19 -15.78 -9.50
N THR A 105 8.91 -16.36 -10.48
CA THR A 105 10.14 -17.14 -10.30
C THR A 105 11.04 -17.03 -11.53
N ALA A 106 12.29 -17.47 -11.42
CA ALA A 106 13.19 -17.63 -12.57
C ALA A 106 12.63 -18.56 -13.66
N CYS A 107 11.83 -19.56 -13.27
CA CYS A 107 11.11 -20.44 -14.19
C CYS A 107 10.08 -19.65 -15.01
N PHE A 108 9.31 -18.78 -14.36
CA PHE A 108 8.35 -17.92 -15.05
C PHE A 108 9.01 -16.90 -15.97
N ALA A 109 10.27 -16.55 -15.73
CA ALA A 109 11.09 -15.73 -16.65
C ALA A 109 11.74 -16.56 -17.78
N GLY A 110 11.64 -17.90 -17.74
CA GLY A 110 12.19 -18.80 -18.74
C GLY A 110 13.71 -18.96 -18.68
N CYS A 111 14.33 -18.73 -17.52
CA CYS A 111 15.78 -18.80 -17.35
C CYS A 111 16.28 -20.25 -17.27
N LYS A 112 17.44 -20.54 -17.90
CA LYS A 112 18.02 -21.89 -17.99
C LYS A 112 19.24 -22.12 -17.12
N SER A 113 19.93 -21.06 -16.73
CA SER A 113 21.12 -21.15 -15.88
C SER A 113 21.15 -20.03 -14.84
N SER A 114 21.95 -20.22 -13.80
CA SER A 114 22.15 -19.24 -12.74
C SER A 114 23.61 -19.19 -12.33
N SER A 115 24.08 -18.01 -11.94
CA SER A 115 25.42 -17.75 -11.43
C SER A 115 25.35 -16.88 -10.18
N GLY A 116 26.35 -17.02 -9.31
CA GLY A 116 26.43 -16.28 -8.04
C GLY A 116 25.83 -17.02 -6.84
N THR A 117 25.85 -16.36 -5.69
CA THR A 117 25.38 -16.91 -4.41
C THR A 117 24.59 -15.87 -3.60
N GLY A 118 23.57 -16.34 -2.88
CA GLY A 118 22.74 -15.51 -2.02
C GLY A 118 22.05 -14.38 -2.78
N ARG A 119 22.26 -13.13 -2.33
CA ARG A 119 21.59 -11.93 -2.85
C ARG A 119 22.11 -11.47 -4.22
N ASN A 120 23.29 -11.92 -4.62
CA ASN A 120 23.92 -11.57 -5.90
C ASN A 120 23.70 -12.66 -6.96
N MET A 121 22.63 -13.46 -6.81
CA MET A 121 22.28 -14.50 -7.76
C MET A 121 21.68 -13.88 -9.02
N VAL A 122 22.26 -14.24 -10.16
CA VAL A 122 21.86 -13.80 -11.50
C VAL A 122 21.44 -15.03 -12.31
N PHE A 123 20.30 -14.95 -12.96
CA PHE A 123 19.78 -15.95 -13.86
C PHE A 123 20.02 -15.53 -15.30
N HIS A 124 20.37 -16.48 -16.17
CA HIS A 124 20.75 -16.22 -17.55
C HIS A 124 19.91 -17.04 -18.53
N ASN A 125 19.93 -16.62 -19.79
CA ASN A 125 19.18 -17.23 -20.90
C ASN A 125 17.69 -17.26 -20.60
N CYS A 126 17.15 -16.11 -20.19
CA CYS A 126 15.75 -15.95 -19.82
C CYS A 126 14.89 -15.61 -21.05
N SER A 127 14.22 -16.62 -21.60
CA SER A 127 13.44 -16.51 -22.85
C SER A 127 12.26 -15.55 -22.78
N CYS A 128 11.67 -15.29 -21.61
CA CYS A 128 10.56 -14.35 -21.47
C CYS A 128 11.00 -12.89 -21.30
N VAL A 129 12.28 -12.66 -21.00
CA VAL A 129 12.88 -11.32 -20.84
C VAL A 129 13.32 -10.75 -22.20
N GLU A 130 13.68 -11.61 -23.15
CA GLU A 130 14.03 -11.26 -24.54
C GLU A 130 12.82 -10.67 -25.29
N GLY A 131 12.77 -9.34 -25.44
CA GLY A 131 11.83 -8.69 -26.35
C GLY A 131 12.26 -8.87 -27.82
N GLN A 132 11.30 -8.85 -28.77
CA GLN A 132 11.48 -9.08 -30.22
C GLN A 132 12.44 -8.11 -30.98
N GLY A 133 13.26 -7.32 -30.31
CA GLY A 133 14.21 -6.41 -30.94
C GLY A 133 15.60 -7.03 -31.07
N LEU A 134 15.85 -7.72 -32.19
CA LEU A 134 17.14 -7.88 -32.90
C LEU A 134 18.43 -7.69 -32.08
N GLY A 135 18.57 -8.40 -30.95
CA GLY A 135 19.73 -8.33 -30.08
C GLY A 135 20.01 -9.72 -29.53
N LEU A 136 21.09 -10.32 -30.02
CA LEU A 136 21.70 -11.55 -29.52
C LEU A 136 22.35 -11.26 -28.14
N GLY A 137 21.54 -10.82 -27.17
CA GLY A 137 21.98 -10.39 -25.86
C GLY A 137 21.65 -11.43 -24.80
N ASN A 138 22.60 -11.72 -23.90
CA ASN A 138 22.42 -12.59 -22.74
C ASN A 138 21.37 -12.01 -21.80
N SER A 139 20.09 -12.26 -22.07
CA SER A 139 19.01 -11.75 -21.23
C SER A 139 19.08 -12.39 -19.86
N SER A 140 19.15 -11.52 -18.85
CA SER A 140 19.33 -11.93 -17.48
C SER A 140 18.20 -11.45 -16.61
N ALA A 141 18.10 -12.09 -15.46
CA ALA A 141 17.22 -11.67 -14.39
C ALA A 141 17.98 -11.77 -13.07
N VAL A 142 17.81 -10.79 -12.20
CA VAL A 142 18.42 -10.78 -10.86
C VAL A 142 17.41 -11.20 -9.82
N LEU A 143 17.87 -11.82 -8.74
CA LEU A 143 17.01 -12.19 -7.63
C LEU A 143 16.36 -10.94 -7.00
N GLY A 144 15.05 -11.00 -6.76
CA GLY A 144 14.26 -9.94 -6.17
C GLY A 144 13.27 -9.28 -7.12
N GLN A 145 12.44 -8.39 -6.59
CA GLN A 145 11.49 -7.59 -7.38
C GLN A 145 12.20 -6.42 -8.05
N CYS A 146 11.69 -5.96 -9.19
CA CYS A 146 12.25 -4.77 -9.84
C CYS A 146 12.12 -3.53 -8.95
N GLN A 147 13.23 -2.79 -8.83
CA GLN A 147 13.31 -1.64 -7.96
C GLN A 147 12.52 -0.47 -8.54
N ARG A 148 11.56 0.03 -7.77
CA ARG A 148 10.74 1.20 -8.13
C ARG A 148 11.29 2.43 -7.41
N GLU A 149 12.33 3.06 -7.93
CA GLU A 149 13.04 4.16 -7.25
C GLU A 149 12.11 5.30 -6.80
N SER A 150 11.18 5.72 -7.66
CA SER A 150 10.19 6.76 -7.34
C SER A 150 9.27 6.35 -6.19
N CYS A 151 8.88 5.07 -6.15
CA CYS A 151 8.00 4.53 -5.11
C CYS A 151 8.72 4.36 -3.78
N THR A 152 9.98 3.91 -3.80
CA THR A 152 10.80 3.77 -2.59
C THR A 152 11.04 5.13 -1.93
N LYS A 153 11.19 6.20 -2.72
CA LYS A 153 11.29 7.58 -2.21
C LYS A 153 9.94 8.15 -1.73
N ALA A 154 8.84 7.82 -2.39
CA ALA A 154 7.50 8.26 -2.01
C ALA A 154 6.93 7.53 -0.78
N PHE A 155 7.35 6.28 -0.52
CA PHE A 155 6.88 5.47 0.59
C PHE A 155 7.07 6.11 1.98
N PRO A 156 8.27 6.62 2.37
CA PRO A 156 8.42 7.29 3.66
C PRO A 156 7.58 8.57 3.76
N TYR A 157 7.39 9.30 2.65
CA TYR A 157 6.50 10.47 2.62
C TYR A 157 5.04 10.07 2.86
N PHE A 158 4.57 9.02 2.20
CA PHE A 158 3.24 8.45 2.42
C PHE A 158 3.03 8.02 3.89
N LEU A 159 4.01 7.33 4.48
CA LEU A 159 3.96 6.93 5.88
C LEU A 159 3.92 8.13 6.82
N ALA A 160 4.70 9.18 6.55
CA ALA A 160 4.70 10.41 7.33
C ALA A 160 3.34 11.12 7.23
N LEU A 161 2.78 11.22 6.01
CA LEU A 161 1.47 11.82 5.77
C LEU A 161 0.35 11.04 6.47
N GLN A 162 0.38 9.71 6.41
CA GLN A 162 -0.53 8.82 7.15
C GLN A 162 -0.44 8.98 8.67
N THR A 163 0.78 9.09 9.18
CA THR A 163 1.03 9.32 10.60
C THR A 163 0.47 10.68 11.03
N ALA A 164 0.73 11.73 10.25
CA ALA A 164 0.22 13.07 10.53
C ALA A 164 -1.32 13.13 10.48
N CYS A 165 -1.94 12.52 9.47
CA CYS A 165 -3.40 12.47 9.35
C CYS A 165 -4.02 11.73 10.55
N ALA A 166 -3.50 10.56 10.91
CA ALA A 166 -4.01 9.79 12.04
C ALA A 166 -3.88 10.56 13.38
N PHE A 167 -2.77 11.27 13.57
CA PHE A 167 -2.57 12.11 14.74
C PHE A 167 -3.60 13.25 14.83
N ILE A 168 -3.84 13.96 13.72
CA ILE A 168 -4.79 15.08 13.68
C ILE A 168 -6.24 14.61 13.85
N LEU A 169 -6.60 13.48 13.24
CA LEU A 169 -7.89 12.84 13.45
C LEU A 169 -8.08 12.44 14.93
N ALA A 170 -7.06 11.88 15.57
CA ALA A 170 -7.12 11.54 16.99
C ALA A 170 -7.26 12.77 17.90
N LEU A 171 -6.59 13.88 17.56
CA LEU A 171 -6.76 15.17 18.25
C LEU A 171 -8.20 15.69 18.19
N GLY A 172 -8.84 15.60 17.02
CA GLY A 172 -10.24 15.99 16.80
C GLY A 172 -11.26 14.95 17.30
N GLY A 173 -10.87 13.69 17.42
CA GLY A 173 -11.70 12.62 17.96
C GLY A 173 -12.04 12.86 19.44
N THR A 174 -11.03 13.19 20.27
CA THR A 174 -11.24 13.44 21.71
C THR A 174 -12.33 14.47 22.04
N PRO A 175 -12.32 15.70 21.50
CA PRO A 175 -13.41 16.67 21.73
C PRO A 175 -14.76 16.18 21.20
N THR A 176 -14.78 15.41 20.10
CA THR A 176 -16.00 14.84 19.52
C THR A 176 -16.64 13.83 20.48
N TYR A 177 -15.86 12.87 21.00
CA TYR A 177 -16.32 11.93 22.04
C TYR A 177 -16.79 12.66 23.31
N MET A 178 -16.07 13.71 23.72
CA MET A 178 -16.44 14.51 24.89
C MET A 178 -17.75 15.28 24.70
N ILE A 179 -18.02 15.80 23.49
CA ILE A 179 -19.30 16.43 23.15
C ILE A 179 -20.42 15.40 23.19
N MET A 180 -20.22 14.23 22.58
CA MET A 180 -21.20 13.15 22.58
C MET A 180 -21.57 12.76 24.02
N PHE A 181 -20.59 12.46 24.87
CA PHE A 181 -20.85 12.06 26.26
C PHE A 181 -21.48 13.15 27.14
N ARG A 182 -21.32 14.43 26.77
CA ARG A 182 -22.00 15.55 27.45
C ARG A 182 -23.41 15.80 26.94
N SER A 183 -23.72 15.33 25.74
CA SER A 183 -25.02 15.58 25.08
C SER A 183 -26.02 14.45 25.30
N VAL A 184 -25.56 13.25 25.66
CA VAL A 184 -26.41 12.07 25.89
C VAL A 184 -26.55 11.75 27.37
N SER A 185 -27.71 11.21 27.75
CA SER A 185 -27.95 10.71 29.10
C SER A 185 -26.94 9.60 29.46
N PRO A 186 -26.56 9.44 30.75
CA PRO A 186 -25.59 8.45 31.20
C PRO A 186 -25.88 7.02 30.71
N ASP A 187 -27.15 6.62 30.66
CA ASP A 187 -27.59 5.27 30.28
C ASP A 187 -27.44 4.98 28.76
N LEU A 188 -27.30 6.03 27.93
CA LEU A 188 -27.26 5.92 26.47
C LEU A 188 -25.85 6.09 25.88
N LYS A 189 -24.81 6.28 26.71
CA LYS A 189 -23.44 6.56 26.22
C LYS A 189 -22.87 5.43 25.37
N SER A 190 -22.99 4.19 25.82
CA SER A 190 -22.49 3.03 25.08
C SER A 190 -23.26 2.81 23.77
N PHE A 191 -24.56 3.12 23.77
CA PHE A 191 -25.39 3.06 22.57
C PHE A 191 -24.97 4.12 21.54
N ALA A 192 -24.69 5.35 21.99
CA ALA A 192 -24.23 6.44 21.14
C ALA A 192 -22.88 6.11 20.45
N VAL A 193 -21.91 5.58 21.19
CA VAL A 193 -20.63 5.10 20.63
C VAL A 193 -20.87 3.97 19.61
N GLY A 194 -21.82 3.08 19.89
CA GLY A 194 -22.22 2.01 18.97
C GLY A 194 -22.76 2.54 17.65
N ILE A 195 -23.65 3.54 17.69
CA ILE A 195 -24.20 4.21 16.50
C ILE A 195 -23.09 4.93 15.72
N GLU A 196 -22.22 5.68 16.39
CA GLU A 196 -21.09 6.36 15.75
C GLU A 196 -20.19 5.35 15.02
N THR A 197 -19.82 4.26 15.70
CA THR A 197 -18.97 3.21 15.12
C THR A 197 -19.64 2.52 13.93
N LEU A 198 -20.95 2.24 14.04
CA LEU A 198 -21.73 1.66 12.94
C LEU A 198 -21.78 2.63 11.75
N GLY A 199 -22.05 3.91 11.99
CA GLY A 199 -22.09 4.95 10.96
C GLY A 199 -20.76 5.05 10.21
N GLY A 200 -19.64 5.06 10.93
CA GLY A 200 -18.30 5.05 10.31
C GLY A 200 -18.08 3.84 9.40
N ARG A 201 -18.49 2.64 9.83
CA ARG A 201 -18.34 1.42 9.02
C ARG A 201 -19.23 1.38 7.79
N VAL A 202 -20.43 1.98 7.85
CA VAL A 202 -21.37 2.01 6.73
C VAL A 202 -20.94 3.03 5.68
N LEU A 203 -20.39 4.16 6.10
CA LEU A 203 -20.00 5.24 5.19
C LEU A 203 -18.63 5.04 4.54
N GLY A 204 -17.80 4.14 5.09
CA GLY A 204 -16.47 3.82 4.55
C GLY A 204 -15.38 4.70 5.12
#